data_AF-A0A7V7BBL8-F1
#
_entry.id   AF-A0A7V7BBL8-F1
#
_cell.length_a   1.000
_cell.length_b   1.000
_cell.length_c   1.000
_cell.angle_alpha   90.00
_cell.angle_beta   90.00
_cell.angle_gamma   90.00
#
_symmetry.space_group_name_H-M   'P 1'
#
loop_
_entity.id
_entity.type
_entity.pdbx_description
1 polymer ?
#
loop_
_entity_poly.entity_id
_entity_poly.type
_entity_poly.pdbx_seq_one_letter_code
_entity_poly.pdbx_strand_id
1 'polypeptide(L)' 'MNIEDLIVELRDAEEQLFQAELKLDQVTDPILVDAAIFEQKAWENICKYYRLKLREAVAGGQAIQRNGLVYFGDRC' A
#
# COMPACT_ATOMS: atom_id res chain seq x y z
N MET A 1 -15.94 2.57 1.32
CA MET A 1 -14.93 2.09 2.26
C MET A 1 -14.88 3.10 3.37
N ASN A 2 -15.32 2.70 4.56
CA ASN A 2 -15.29 3.56 5.74
C ASN A 2 -13.86 3.57 6.33
N ILE A 3 -13.62 4.33 7.40
CA ILE A 3 -12.29 4.35 8.04
C ILE A 3 -11.94 3.00 8.67
N GLU A 4 -12.91 2.27 9.21
CA GLU A 4 -12.67 0.97 9.85
C GLU A 4 -12.16 -0.07 8.84
N ASP A 5 -12.82 -0.16 7.68
CA ASP A 5 -12.40 -0.98 6.54
C ASP A 5 -10.96 -0.63 6.12
N LEU A 6 -10.66 0.66 6.01
CA LEU A 6 -9.32 1.13 5.64
C LEU A 6 -8.24 0.77 6.67
N ILE A 7 -8.59 0.76 7.96
CA ILE A 7 -7.67 0.34 9.02
C ILE A 7 -7.42 -1.16 8.94
N VAL A 8 -8.46 -1.97 8.71
CA VAL A 8 -8.32 -3.42 8.53
C VAL A 8 -7.44 -3.72 7.32
N GLU A 9 -7.75 -3.13 6.17
CA GLU A 9 -6.99 -3.32 4.94
C GLU A 9 -5.54 -2.83 5.06
N LEU A 10 -5.29 -1.74 5.80
CA LEU A 10 -3.92 -1.30 6.08
C LEU A 10 -3.17 -2.32 6.94
N ARG A 11 -3.81 -2.89 7.96
CA ARG A 11 -3.18 -3.90 8.82
C ARG A 11 -2.84 -5.16 8.04
N ASP A 12 -3.75 -5.63 7.21
CA ASP A 12 -3.52 -6.80 6.35
C ASP A 12 -2.38 -6.52 5.38
N ALA A 13 -2.34 -5.33 4.76
CA ALA A 13 -1.24 -4.93 3.88
C ALA A 13 0.11 -4.81 4.61
N GLU A 14 0.12 -4.32 5.86
CA GLU A 14 1.32 -4.26 6.70
C GLU A 14 1.82 -5.65 7.08
N GLU A 15 0.91 -6.60 7.36
CA GLU A 15 1.27 -8.00 7.58
C GLU A 15 1.86 -8.63 6.32
N GLN A 16 1.27 -8.41 5.14
CA GLN A 16 1.82 -8.91 3.87
C GLN A 16 3.17 -8.29 3.53
N LEU A 17 3.37 -7.00 3.81
CA LEU A 17 4.66 -6.35 3.65
C LEU A 17 5.72 -7.02 4.53
N PHE A 18 5.41 -7.29 5.79
CA PHE A 18 6.32 -7.98 6.70
C PHE A 18 6.67 -9.39 6.21
N GLN A 19 5.68 -10.15 5.70
CA GLN A 19 5.95 -11.47 5.11
C GLN A 19 6.84 -11.36 3.85
N ALA A 20 6.63 -10.35 3.02
CA ALA A 20 7.45 -10.11 1.83
C ALA A 20 8.88 -9.71 2.19
N GLU A 21 9.07 -8.91 3.23
CA GLU A 21 10.39 -8.58 3.80
C GLU A 21 11.11 -9.83 4.30
N LEU A 22 10.42 -10.65 5.10
CA LEU A 22 10.97 -11.91 5.59
C LEU A 22 11.34 -12.86 4.44
N LYS A 23 10.51 -12.92 3.41
CA LYS A 23 10.78 -13.72 2.20
C LYS A 23 12.01 -13.21 1.45
N LEU A 24 12.16 -11.89 1.30
CA LEU A 24 13.33 -11.30 0.67
C LEU A 24 14.61 -11.62 1.43
N ASP A 25 14.59 -11.54 2.77
CA ASP A 25 15.72 -11.89 3.63
C ASP A 25 16.11 -13.38 3.49
N GLN A 26 15.14 -14.25 3.19
CA GLN A 26 15.35 -15.70 3.04
C GLN A 26 15.72 -16.14 1.61
N VAL A 27 15.46 -15.30 0.60
CA VAL A 27 15.72 -15.65 -0.79
C VAL A 27 17.23 -15.69 -1.04
N THR A 28 17.70 -16.87 -1.41
CA THR A 28 19.10 -17.13 -1.79
C THR A 28 19.29 -17.33 -3.29
N ASP A 29 18.20 -17.55 -4.03
CA ASP A 29 18.22 -17.68 -5.48
C ASP A 29 18.29 -16.28 -6.12
N PRO A 30 19.39 -15.95 -6.82
CA PRO A 30 19.59 -14.62 -7.41
C PRO A 30 18.55 -14.27 -8.49
N ILE A 31 17.90 -15.26 -9.11
CA ILE A 31 16.82 -15.02 -10.09
C ILE A 31 15.53 -14.60 -9.38
N LEU A 32 15.31 -15.08 -8.16
CA LEU A 32 14.13 -14.79 -7.36
C LEU A 32 14.26 -13.54 -6.49
N VAL A 33 15.49 -13.04 -6.28
CA VAL A 33 15.74 -11.79 -5.53
C VAL A 33 14.97 -10.62 -6.14
N ASP A 34 15.05 -10.45 -7.45
CA ASP A 34 14.35 -9.35 -8.14
C ASP A 34 12.82 -9.46 -7.98
N ALA A 35 12.29 -10.69 -8.02
CA ALA A 35 10.86 -10.94 -7.80
C ALA A 35 10.45 -10.62 -6.35
N ALA A 36 11.27 -10.99 -5.36
CA ALA A 36 11.01 -10.68 -3.96
C ALA A 36 11.12 -9.17 -3.66
N ILE A 37 12.08 -8.46 -4.28
CA ILE A 37 12.16 -6.99 -4.21
C ILE A 37 10.92 -6.34 -4.83
N PHE A 38 10.46 -6.86 -5.97
CA PHE A 38 9.25 -6.35 -6.62
C PHE A 38 8.02 -6.54 -5.75
N GLU A 39 7.88 -7.72 -5.13
CA GLU A 39 6.79 -8.05 -4.20
C GLU A 39 6.80 -7.12 -2.97
N GLN A 40 7.96 -6.92 -2.32
CA GLN A 40 8.08 -5.99 -1.19
C GLN A 40 7.65 -4.56 -1.60
N LYS A 41 8.16 -4.06 -2.74
CA LYS A 41 7.80 -2.72 -3.24
C LYS A 41 6.32 -2.59 -3.57
N ALA A 42 5.68 -3.66 -4.07
CA ALA A 42 4.25 -3.66 -4.32
C ALA A 42 3.47 -3.46 -3.03
N TRP A 43 3.82 -4.20 -1.97
CA TRP A 43 3.18 -4.05 -0.66
C TRP A 43 3.46 -2.71 0.00
N GLU A 44 4.67 -2.16 -0.11
CA GLU A 44 4.96 -0.79 0.35
C GLU A 44 4.03 0.25 -0.30
N ASN A 45 3.78 0.11 -1.61
CA ASN A 45 2.91 1.02 -2.34
C ASN A 45 1.44 0.86 -1.92
N ILE A 46 0.99 -0.37 -1.64
CA ILE A 46 -0.35 -0.64 -1.12
C ILE A 46 -0.51 -0.02 0.28
N CYS A 47 0.45 -0.19 1.18
CA CYS A 47 0.45 0.45 2.50
C CYS A 47 0.40 1.98 2.38
N LYS A 48 1.21 2.58 1.49
CA LYS A 48 1.19 4.03 1.21
C LYS A 48 -0.18 4.49 0.72
N TYR A 49 -0.81 3.72 -0.16
CA TYR A 49 -2.15 4.01 -0.66
C TYR A 49 -3.19 4.04 0.46
N TYR A 50 -3.24 3.01 1.32
CA TYR A 50 -4.20 2.97 2.41
C TYR A 50 -3.96 4.06 3.47
N ARG A 51 -2.71 4.36 3.79
CA ARG A 51 -2.35 5.50 4.66
C ARG A 51 -2.80 6.84 4.08
N LEU A 52 -2.63 7.04 2.77
CA LEU A 52 -3.12 8.23 2.08
C LEU A 52 -4.65 8.32 2.16
N LYS A 53 -5.35 7.21 1.88
CA LYS A 53 -6.81 7.15 1.95
C LYS A 53 -7.34 7.41 3.35
N LEU A 54 -6.68 6.90 4.38
CA LEU A 54 -7.00 7.22 5.77
C LEU A 54 -6.83 8.72 6.07
N ARG A 55 -5.72 9.32 5.62
CA ARG A 55 -5.49 10.75 5.80
C ARG A 55 -6.56 11.60 5.09
N GLU A 56 -6.94 11.24 3.87
CA GLU A 56 -8.03 11.89 3.13
C GLU A 56 -9.37 11.73 3.86
N ALA A 57 -9.66 10.53 4.39
CA ALA A 57 -10.88 10.25 5.14
C ALA A 57 -11.01 11.12 6.40
N VAL A 58 -9.91 11.25 7.15
CA VAL A 58 -9.82 12.06 8.36
C VAL A 58 -9.93 13.55 8.04
N ALA A 59 -9.23 14.01 7.01
CA ALA A 59 -9.26 15.43 6.59
C ALA A 59 -10.62 15.85 6.02
N GLY A 60 -11.32 14.94 5.34
CA GLY A 60 -12.61 15.20 4.68
C GLY A 60 -13.84 15.02 5.55
N GLY A 61 -13.71 14.72 6.85
CA GLY A 61 -14.86 14.45 7.72
C GLY A 61 -15.71 13.25 7.26
N GLN A 62 -15.03 12.24 6.66
CA GLN A 62 -15.57 11.03 6.03
C GLN A 62 -16.58 11.23 4.88
N ALA A 63 -16.05 11.41 3.66
CA ALA A 63 -16.60 10.82 2.46
C ALA A 63 -15.48 10.51 1.47
N ILE A 64 -14.91 9.30 1.54
CA ILE A 64 -13.92 8.86 0.56
C ILE A 64 -14.69 8.46 -0.70
N GLN A 65 -14.78 9.37 -1.66
CA GLN A 65 -15.24 9.02 -2.99
C GLN A 65 -14.19 8.09 -3.63
N ARG A 66 -14.55 6.81 -3.72
CA ARG A 66 -13.91 5.85 -4.62
C ARG A 66 -14.35 6.21 -6.03
N ASN A 67 -13.48 6.86 -6.80
CA ASN A 67 -13.43 6.71 -8.25
C ASN A 67 -11.96 6.90 -8.69
N GLY A 68 -11.49 5.94 -9.47
CA GLY A 68 -10.08 5.67 -9.71
C GLY A 68 -9.28 6.82 -10.33
N LEU A 69 -7.96 6.72 -10.15
CA LEU A 69 -6.93 7.31 -11.02
C LEU A 69 -7.31 8.65 -11.65
N VAL A 70 -7.12 9.76 -10.92
CA VAL A 70 -6.94 11.06 -11.58
C VAL A 70 -5.51 11.49 -11.35
N TYR A 71 -4.69 11.22 -12.36
CA TYR A 71 -3.43 11.91 -12.59
C TYR A 71 -3.76 13.41 -12.69
N PHE A 72 -3.34 14.19 -11.70
CA PHE A 72 -3.17 15.62 -11.90
C PHE A 72 -1.71 15.86 -12.28
N GLY A 73 -1.48 15.87 -13.59
CA GLY A 73 -0.48 16.77 -14.14
C GLY A 73 -0.85 18.22 -13.79
N ASP A 74 0.17 19.08 -13.85
CA ASP A 74 0.19 20.52 -13.60
C ASP A 74 0.09 21.02 -12.15
N ARG A 75 1.27 21.41 -11.64
CA ARG A 75 1.63 22.84 -11.67
C ARG A 75 3.13 23.04 -11.38
N CYS A 76 3.88 23.44 -12.40
CA CYS A 76 4.63 24.70 -12.50
C CYS A 76 5.38 24.75 -13.83
#